data_AF-A0A0C2MRD6-F1
#
_entry.id   AF-A0A0C2MRD6-F1
#
_cell.length_a   1.000
_cell.length_b   1.000
_cell.length_c   1.000
_cell.angle_alpha   90.00
_cell.angle_beta   90.00
_cell.angle_gamma   90.00
#
_symmetry.space_group_name_H-M   'P 1'
#
loop_
_entity.id
_entity.type
_entity.pdbx_description
1 polymer ?
#
loop_
_entity_poly.entity_id
_entity_poly.type
_entity_poly.pdbx_seq_one_letter_code
_entity_poly.pdbx_strand_id
1 'polypeptide(L)'
;MKRLPEAGKLYFEAARLQEPHFWLYEESRDNFKKAASCYRKANYRKELIDCFQKIIDHKIDCAIHWCFKYGYECKYLFRNMEKMKEFYKRGEALRLRHKIPHTCPTTTFDQQEYENNLLRAKEDYERV
;
A
#
# COMPACT_ATOMS: atom_id res chain seq x y z
N MET A 1 10.93 -8.27 22.27
CA MET A 1 10.60 -7.99 20.86
C MET A 1 11.34 -6.77 20.27
N LYS A 2 12.52 -6.39 20.79
CA LYS A 2 13.37 -5.27 20.34
C LYS A 2 14.23 -5.60 19.09
N ARG A 3 13.66 -6.32 18.12
CA ARG A 3 14.38 -6.62 16.85
C ARG A 3 13.59 -6.19 15.63
N LEU A 4 12.26 -6.06 15.78
CA LEU A 4 11.38 -5.71 14.66
C LEU A 4 11.50 -4.22 14.30
N PRO A 5 11.49 -3.25 15.23
CA PRO A 5 11.67 -1.84 14.87
C PRO A 5 13.04 -1.55 14.21
N GLU A 6 14.09 -2.20 14.70
CA GLU A 6 15.46 -2.07 14.17
C GLU A 6 15.55 -2.64 12.75
N ALA A 7 14.98 -3.83 12.52
CA ALA A 7 14.86 -4.39 11.17
C ALA A 7 14.00 -3.50 10.26
N GLY A 8 12.89 -2.97 10.78
CA GLY A 8 12.03 -2.03 10.06
C GLY A 8 12.80 -0.79 9.60
N LYS A 9 13.64 -0.23 10.47
CA LYS A 9 14.50 0.92 10.15
C LYS A 9 15.51 0.57 9.06
N LEU A 10 16.17 -0.59 9.14
CA LEU A 10 17.14 -1.02 8.12
C LEU A 10 16.48 -1.19 6.75
N TYR A 11 15.29 -1.81 6.70
CA TYR A 11 14.53 -1.92 5.45
C TYR A 11 14.11 -0.56 4.90
N PHE A 12 13.65 0.36 5.76
CA PHE A 12 13.26 1.70 5.36
C PHE A 12 14.44 2.48 4.77
N GLU A 13 15.61 2.41 5.41
CA GLU A 13 16.83 3.08 4.92
C GLU A 13 17.33 2.48 3.61
N ALA A 14 17.32 1.15 3.48
CA ALA A 14 17.65 0.48 2.22
C ALA A 14 16.72 0.94 1.09
N ALA A 15 15.41 0.97 1.34
CA ALA A 15 14.42 1.46 0.37
C ALA A 15 14.67 2.91 -0.04
N ARG A 16 14.95 3.80 0.93
CA ARG A 16 15.25 5.22 0.70
C ARG A 16 16.51 5.43 -0.15
N LEU A 17 17.53 4.60 0.03
CA LEU A 17 18.75 4.65 -0.79
C LEU A 17 18.51 4.14 -2.21
N GLN A 18 17.58 3.20 -2.40
CA GLN A 18 17.22 2.63 -3.70
C GLN A 18 16.24 3.52 -4.48
N GLU A 19 15.37 4.28 -3.81
CA GLU A 19 14.30 5.11 -4.39
C GLU A 19 14.75 6.02 -5.55
N PRO A 20 15.94 6.68 -5.51
CA PRO A 20 16.40 7.53 -6.62
C PRO A 20 16.83 6.75 -7.87
N HIS A 21 17.06 5.44 -7.76
CA HIS A 21 17.58 4.61 -8.83
C HIS A 21 16.43 3.89 -9.53
N PHE A 22 16.09 4.32 -10.76
CA PHE A 22 14.92 3.82 -11.48
C PHE A 22 14.91 2.28 -11.68
N TRP A 23 16.08 1.65 -11.75
CA TRP A 23 16.21 0.19 -11.91
C TRP A 23 16.05 -0.60 -10.60
N LEU A 24 16.09 0.06 -9.44
CA LEU A 24 15.88 -0.57 -8.11
C LEU A 24 14.52 -0.23 -7.53
N TYR A 25 13.62 0.24 -8.38
CA TYR A 25 12.36 0.81 -7.96
C TYR A 25 11.44 -0.25 -7.34
N GLU A 26 11.37 -1.46 -7.91
CA GLU A 26 10.55 -2.53 -7.34
C GLU A 26 11.13 -3.04 -6.02
N GLU A 27 12.46 -3.13 -5.92
CA GLU A 27 13.19 -3.49 -4.71
C GLU A 27 13.00 -2.46 -3.60
N SER A 28 13.05 -1.17 -3.94
CA SER A 28 12.78 -0.07 -3.01
C SER A 28 11.38 -0.21 -2.40
N ARG A 29 10.36 -0.40 -3.25
CA ARG A 29 8.98 -0.62 -2.81
C ARG A 29 8.85 -1.82 -1.88
N ASP A 30 9.48 -2.93 -2.24
CA ASP A 30 9.38 -4.17 -1.48
C ASP A 30 10.09 -4.05 -0.12
N ASN A 31 11.17 -3.27 -0.04
CA ASN A 31 11.79 -2.91 1.22
C ASN A 31 10.90 -1.98 2.06
N PHE A 32 10.20 -1.00 1.49
CA PHE A 32 9.19 -0.24 2.24
C PHE A 32 8.05 -1.13 2.77
N LYS A 33 7.61 -2.14 2.00
CA LYS A 33 6.60 -3.12 2.48
C LYS A 33 7.13 -3.98 3.63
N LYS A 34 8.39 -4.42 3.58
CA LYS A 34 9.05 -5.14 4.68
C LYS A 34 9.14 -4.28 5.94
N ALA A 35 9.52 -3.01 5.79
CA ALA A 35 9.55 -2.04 6.88
C ALA A 35 8.15 -1.85 7.51
N ALA A 36 7.13 -1.64 6.68
CA ALA A 36 5.74 -1.55 7.13
C ALA A 36 5.30 -2.78 7.92
N SER A 37 5.62 -3.99 7.46
CA SER A 37 5.31 -5.23 8.17
C SER A 37 5.95 -5.27 9.56
N CYS A 38 7.23 -4.87 9.67
CA CYS A 38 7.95 -4.77 10.93
C CYS A 38 7.29 -3.77 11.90
N TYR A 39 7.01 -2.55 11.44
CA TYR A 39 6.39 -1.51 12.26
C TYR A 39 4.97 -1.85 12.68
N ARG A 40 4.18 -2.48 11.80
CA ARG A 40 2.84 -2.99 12.14
C ARG A 40 2.90 -4.02 13.26
N LYS A 41 3.78 -5.02 13.16
CA LYS A 41 3.97 -6.04 14.21
C LYS A 41 4.46 -5.46 15.52
N ALA A 42 5.24 -4.39 15.47
CA ALA A 42 5.74 -3.69 16.65
C ALA A 42 4.79 -2.60 17.20
N ASN A 43 3.68 -2.31 16.51
CA ASN A 43 2.73 -1.22 16.81
C ASN A 43 3.34 0.20 16.74
N TYR A 44 4.28 0.43 15.83
CA TYR A 44 4.92 1.72 15.55
C TYR A 44 4.14 2.47 14.47
N ARG A 45 3.15 3.25 14.91
CA ARG A 45 2.11 3.82 14.02
C ARG A 45 2.65 4.87 13.07
N LYS A 46 3.52 5.76 13.55
CA LYS A 46 4.06 6.87 12.77
C LYS A 46 4.89 6.33 11.61
N GLU A 47 5.82 5.45 11.92
CA GLU A 47 6.72 4.82 10.98
C GLU A 47 5.97 3.92 9.98
N LEU A 48 4.89 3.27 10.41
CA LEU A 48 4.01 2.54 9.49
C LEU A 48 3.38 3.47 8.45
N ILE A 49 2.86 4.63 8.88
CA ILE A 49 2.24 5.61 8.00
C ILE A 49 3.28 6.20 7.02
N ASP A 50 4.51 6.46 7.49
CA ASP A 50 5.60 6.93 6.63
C ASP A 50 5.91 5.91 5.52
N CYS A 51 5.92 4.61 5.84
CA CYS A 51 6.08 3.55 4.84
C CYS A 51 4.93 3.55 3.81
N PHE A 52 3.68 3.73 4.26
CA PHE A 52 2.52 3.78 3.36
C PHE A 52 2.61 4.89 2.34
N GLN A 53 3.04 6.09 2.78
CA GLN A 53 3.22 7.24 1.89
C GLN A 53 4.23 6.93 0.78
N LYS A 54 5.37 6.33 1.15
CA LYS A 54 6.42 5.94 0.21
C LYS A 54 5.98 4.86 -0.79
N ILE A 55 5.18 3.89 -0.37
CA ILE A 55 4.68 2.83 -1.27
C ILE A 55 3.71 3.38 -2.32
N ILE A 56 2.88 4.37 -1.96
CA ILE A 56 1.90 4.96 -2.87
C ILE A 56 2.57 5.63 -4.08
N ASP A 57 3.79 6.16 -3.93
CA ASP A 57 4.46 6.89 -5.01
C ASP A 57 4.91 5.99 -6.18
N HIS A 58 4.73 4.66 -6.11
CA HIS A 58 5.34 3.73 -7.07
C HIS A 58 4.69 3.62 -8.47
N LYS A 59 3.38 3.39 -8.62
CA LYS A 59 2.71 3.27 -9.94
C LYS A 59 1.29 3.78 -9.82
N ILE A 60 0.79 4.60 -10.75
CA ILE A 60 -0.50 5.31 -10.62
C ILE A 60 -1.67 4.37 -10.29
N ASP A 61 -1.83 3.27 -11.02
CA ASP A 61 -2.94 2.34 -10.80
C ASP A 61 -2.83 1.65 -9.43
N CYS A 62 -1.60 1.28 -9.04
CA CYS A 62 -1.33 0.77 -7.71
C CYS A 62 -1.50 1.86 -6.63
N ALA A 63 -1.14 3.11 -6.92
CA ALA A 63 -1.14 4.24 -6.00
C ALA A 63 -2.55 4.55 -5.53
N ILE A 64 -3.51 4.52 -6.46
CA ILE A 64 -4.94 4.67 -6.17
C ILE A 64 -5.38 3.56 -5.21
N HIS A 65 -5.11 2.28 -5.55
CA HIS A 65 -5.44 1.16 -4.68
C HIS A 65 -4.84 1.31 -3.27
N TRP A 66 -3.54 1.62 -3.19
CA TRP A 66 -2.82 1.76 -1.92
C TRP A 66 -3.34 2.93 -1.08
N CYS A 67 -3.74 4.04 -1.69
CA CYS A 67 -4.44 5.13 -0.99
C CYS A 67 -5.69 4.63 -0.25
N PHE A 68 -6.58 3.89 -0.92
CA PHE A 68 -7.78 3.38 -0.26
C PHE A 68 -7.46 2.29 0.77
N LYS A 69 -6.56 1.36 0.45
CA LYS A 69 -6.16 0.30 1.38
C LYS A 69 -5.54 0.86 2.66
N TYR A 70 -4.60 1.79 2.55
CA TYR A 70 -3.92 2.38 3.71
C TYR A 70 -4.80 3.39 4.46
N GLY A 71 -5.70 4.09 3.77
CA GLY A 71 -6.72 4.88 4.44
C GLY A 71 -7.64 4.01 5.30
N TYR A 72 -8.08 2.86 4.78
CA TYR A 72 -8.84 1.86 5.55
C TYR A 72 -8.02 1.35 6.75
N GLU A 73 -6.78 0.93 6.55
CA GLU A 73 -5.92 0.50 7.66
C GLU A 73 -5.74 1.59 8.73
N CYS A 74 -5.60 2.87 8.35
CA CYS A 74 -5.53 3.98 9.32
C CYS A 74 -6.81 4.12 10.16
N LYS A 75 -7.98 3.95 9.54
CA LYS A 75 -9.26 3.95 10.27
C LYS A 75 -9.34 2.78 11.26
N TYR A 76 -9.09 1.56 10.82
CA TYR A 76 -9.37 0.38 11.64
C TYR A 76 -8.27 0.07 12.65
N LEU A 77 -7.00 0.16 12.26
CA LEU A 77 -5.87 -0.14 13.14
C LEU A 77 -5.62 0.98 14.14
N PHE A 78 -5.80 2.25 13.71
CA PHE A 78 -5.38 3.41 14.49
C PHE A 78 -6.51 4.32 14.94
N ARG A 79 -7.76 4.07 14.51
CA ARG A 79 -8.88 5.01 14.68
C ARG A 79 -8.57 6.41 14.16
N ASN A 80 -7.64 6.51 13.20
CA ASN A 80 -7.16 7.77 12.65
C ASN A 80 -8.00 8.15 11.42
N MET A 81 -9.15 8.78 11.68
CA MET A 81 -10.09 9.23 10.65
C MET A 81 -9.52 10.36 9.79
N GLU A 82 -8.60 11.16 10.33
CA GLU A 82 -7.95 12.24 9.58
C GLU A 82 -7.05 11.68 8.49
N LYS A 83 -6.15 10.75 8.84
CA LYS A 83 -5.30 10.09 7.85
C LYS A 83 -6.07 9.25 6.86
N MET A 84 -7.16 8.59 7.28
CA MET A 84 -8.08 7.93 6.35
C MET A 84 -8.58 8.91 5.27
N LYS A 85 -9.11 10.08 5.69
CA LYS A 85 -9.62 11.09 4.75
C LYS A 85 -8.51 11.64 3.85
N GLU A 86 -7.32 11.86 4.37
CA GLU A 86 -6.15 12.33 3.60
C GLU A 86 -5.80 11.33 2.49
N PHE A 87 -5.66 10.05 2.82
CA PHE A 87 -5.36 9.02 1.82
C PHE A 87 -6.49 8.85 0.80
N TYR A 88 -7.74 8.87 1.22
CA TYR A 88 -8.88 8.76 0.29
C TYR A 88 -8.94 9.96 -0.67
N LYS A 89 -8.78 11.18 -0.16
CA LYS A 89 -8.72 12.39 -0.97
C LYS A 89 -7.57 12.33 -1.99
N ARG A 90 -6.41 11.80 -1.58
CA ARG A 90 -5.28 11.58 -2.47
C ARG A 90 -5.59 10.56 -3.56
N GLY A 91 -6.22 9.43 -3.22
CA GLY A 91 -6.65 8.41 -4.19
C GLY A 91 -7.65 8.96 -5.22
N GLU A 92 -8.65 9.72 -4.78
CA GLU A 92 -9.61 10.38 -5.66
C GLU A 92 -8.93 11.41 -6.57
N ALA A 93 -8.02 12.24 -6.03
CA ALA A 93 -7.28 13.20 -6.83
C ALA A 93 -6.43 12.52 -7.94
N LEU A 94 -5.80 11.39 -7.63
CA LEU A 94 -5.06 10.59 -8.61
C LEU A 94 -5.99 10.02 -9.68
N ARG A 95 -7.14 9.45 -9.30
CA ARG A 95 -8.13 8.95 -10.26
C ARG A 95 -8.62 10.03 -11.21
N LEU A 96 -9.01 11.19 -10.67
CA LEU A 96 -9.47 12.33 -11.46
C LEU A 96 -8.39 12.82 -12.44
N ARG A 97 -7.15 12.97 -11.96
CA ARG A 97 -6.02 13.43 -12.77
C ARG A 97 -5.75 12.50 -13.96
N HIS A 98 -5.88 11.19 -13.76
CA HIS A 98 -5.61 10.18 -14.78
C HIS A 98 -6.88 9.69 -15.52
N LYS A 99 -8.03 10.33 -15.26
CA LYS A 99 -9.34 9.99 -15.86
C LYS A 99 -9.73 8.52 -15.68
N ILE A 100 -9.34 7.92 -14.55
CA ILE A 100 -9.65 6.53 -14.23
C ILE A 100 -11.08 6.48 -13.66
N PRO A 101 -12.03 5.79 -14.32
CA PRO A 101 -13.41 5.72 -13.87
C PRO A 101 -13.50 5.07 -12.48
N HIS A 102 -14.54 5.44 -11.72
CA HIS A 102 -14.79 4.82 -10.43
C HIS A 102 -15.59 3.56 -10.70
N THR A 103 -14.93 2.42 -10.66
CA THR A 103 -15.63 1.18 -10.36
C THR A 103 -15.40 0.98 -8.88
N CYS A 104 -16.44 1.05 -8.06
CA CYS A 104 -16.38 0.61 -6.67
C CYS A 104 -16.81 -0.86 -6.71
N PRO A 105 -15.88 -1.81 -6.82
CA PRO A 105 -16.28 -3.19 -6.72
C PRO A 105 -16.53 -3.41 -5.22
N THR A 106 -17.77 -3.72 -4.85
CA THR A 106 -18.21 -3.96 -3.48
C THR A 106 -17.58 -5.23 -2.87
N THR A 107 -16.38 -5.62 -3.28
CA THR A 107 -15.82 -6.96 -3.07
C THR A 107 -14.70 -6.96 -2.06
N THR A 108 -14.92 -7.74 -1.01
CA THR A 108 -13.87 -8.40 -0.24
C THR A 108 -12.95 -9.17 -1.19
N PHE A 109 -11.81 -8.59 -1.54
CA PHE A 109 -10.75 -9.31 -2.27
C PHE A 109 -10.05 -10.25 -1.29
N ASP A 110 -10.31 -11.54 -1.39
CA ASP A 110 -9.56 -12.57 -0.70
C ASP A 110 -8.47 -13.13 -1.62
N GLN A 111 -7.22 -12.75 -1.35
CA GLN A 111 -6.07 -13.20 -2.12
C GLN A 111 -5.94 -14.73 -2.16
N GLN A 112 -6.38 -15.44 -1.10
CA GLN A 112 -6.31 -16.90 -1.06
C GLN A 112 -7.23 -17.56 -2.09
N GLU A 113 -8.33 -16.91 -2.47
CA GLU A 113 -9.22 -17.42 -3.52
C GLU A 113 -8.59 -17.42 -4.91
N TYR A 114 -7.57 -16.58 -5.14
CA TYR A 114 -6.94 -16.38 -6.45
C TYR A 114 -5.52 -16.94 -6.55
N GLU A 115 -4.81 -17.11 -5.42
CA GLU A 115 -3.40 -17.58 -5.39
C GLU A 115 -3.18 -18.91 -6.14
N ASN A 116 -4.19 -19.77 -6.18
CA ASN A 116 -4.16 -21.04 -6.92
C ASN A 116 -5.23 -21.16 -8.01
N ASN A 117 -5.94 -20.07 -8.33
CA ASN A 117 -7.06 -20.08 -9.29
C ASN A 117 -6.95 -18.94 -10.30
N LEU A 118 -5.97 -19.07 -11.20
CA LEU A 118 -5.73 -18.13 -12.30
C LEU A 118 -6.93 -18.01 -13.25
N LEU A 119 -7.74 -19.07 -13.39
CA LEU A 119 -8.92 -19.05 -14.25
C LEU A 119 -9.96 -18.09 -13.69
N ARG A 120 -10.27 -18.20 -12.40
CA ARG A 120 -11.19 -17.28 -11.71
C ARG A 120 -10.69 -15.83 -11.74
N ALA A 121 -9.38 -15.63 -11.59
CA ALA A 121 -8.77 -14.31 -11.72
C ALA A 121 -9.00 -13.70 -13.12
N LYS A 122 -8.90 -14.52 -14.17
CA LYS A 122 -9.12 -14.10 -15.55
C LYS A 122 -10.60 -13.82 -15.83
N GLU A 123 -11.51 -14.69 -15.39
CA GLU A 123 -12.96 -14.52 -15.56
C GLU A 123 -13.48 -13.26 -14.88
N ASP A 124 -13.02 -12.98 -13.65
CA ASP A 124 -13.42 -11.78 -12.93
C ASP A 124 -12.80 -10.52 -13.56
N TYR A 125 -11.57 -10.59 -14.10
CA TYR A 125 -10.95 -9.48 -14.83
C TYR A 125 -11.72 -9.12 -16.11
N GLU A 126 -12.18 -10.11 -16.87
CA GLU A 126 -12.93 -9.91 -18.12
C GLU A 126 -14.37 -9.39 -17.89
N ARG A 127 -14.86 -9.43 -16.65
CA ARG A 127 -16.21 -8.96 -16.27
C ARG A 127 -16.28 -7.49 -15.88
N VAL A 128 -15.15 -6.82 -15.67
CA VAL A 128 -15.05 -5.40 -15.25
C VAL A 128 -14.80 -4.50 -16.45
#